data_AF-A0A6N8IP07-F1
#
_entry.id   AF-A0A6N8IP07-F1
#
_cell.length_a   1.000
_cell.length_b   1.000
_cell.length_c   1.000
_cell.angle_alpha   90.00
_cell.angle_beta   90.00
_cell.angle_gamma   90.00
#
_symmetry.space_group_name_H-M   'P 1'
#
loop_
_entity.id
_entity.type
_entity.pdbx_description
1 polymer ?
#
loop_
_entity_poly.entity_id
_entity_poly.type
_entity_poly.pdbx_seq_one_letter_code
_entity_poly.pdbx_strand_id
1 'polypeptide(L)' 'MAPAGAPKLAITGGVYSPNAAQRMLIVNGQVFNEGAEPVPGVLLEQIRPNQAVLSWRGQRYLVGY' A
#
# COMPACT_ATOMS: atom_id res chain seq x y z
N MET A 1 -1.81 -2.11 11.50
CA MET A 1 -2.58 -0.95 12.02
C MET A 1 -1.85 0.32 11.61
N ALA A 2 -2.55 1.34 11.10
CA ALA A 2 -1.92 2.58 10.66
C ALA A 2 -1.55 3.48 11.86
N PRO A 3 -0.44 4.23 11.81
CA PRO A 3 -0.05 5.13 12.88
C PRO A 3 -1.01 6.32 13.00
N ALA A 4 -1.10 6.90 14.20
CA ALA A 4 -1.94 8.06 14.45
C ALA A 4 -1.48 9.25 13.59
N GLY A 5 -2.38 9.77 12.75
CA GLY A 5 -2.10 10.87 11.81
C GLY A 5 -1.72 10.43 10.39
N ALA A 6 -1.58 9.13 10.13
CA ALA A 6 -1.45 8.64 8.76
C ALA A 6 -2.72 8.98 7.95
N PRO A 7 -2.58 9.32 6.65
CA PRO A 7 -3.73 9.53 5.78
C PRO A 7 -4.65 8.31 5.76
N LYS A 8 -5.96 8.55 5.68
CA LYS A 8 -6.91 7.46 5.42
C LYS A 8 -6.70 6.97 4.00
N LEU A 9 -6.43 5.66 3.88
CA LEU A 9 -6.30 4.95 2.61
C LEU A 9 -7.50 4.02 2.50
N ALA A 10 -8.35 4.21 1.49
CA ALA A 10 -9.41 3.27 1.20
C ALA A 10 -8.85 2.19 0.28
N ILE A 11 -8.43 1.07 0.87
CA ILE A 11 -7.90 -0.05 0.10
C ILE A 11 -9.06 -0.99 -0.21
N THR A 12 -9.36 -1.15 -1.49
CA THR A 12 -10.52 -1.92 -1.95
C THR A 12 -10.13 -3.28 -2.51
N GLY A 13 -8.83 -3.53 -2.70
CA GLY A 13 -8.29 -4.82 -3.12
C GLY A 13 -6.86 -4.69 -3.61
N GLY A 14 -6.31 -5.81 -4.09
CA GLY A 14 -4.97 -5.86 -4.67
C GLY A 14 -4.75 -7.16 -5.42
N VAL A 15 -3.86 -7.12 -6.41
CA VAL A 15 -3.41 -8.27 -7.17
C VAL A 15 -2.01 -8.62 -6.68
N TYR A 16 -1.90 -9.79 -6.06
CA TYR A 16 -0.61 -10.36 -5.71
C TYR A 16 -0.09 -11.23 -6.86
N SER A 17 1.15 -10.96 -7.28
CA SER A 17 1.91 -11.80 -8.20
C SER A 17 3.27 -12.12 -7.58
N PRO A 18 3.86 -13.31 -7.86
CA PRO A 18 5.25 -13.58 -7.49
C PRO A 18 6.22 -12.53 -8.05
N ASN A 19 5.92 -11.98 -9.23
CA ASN A 19 6.69 -10.90 -9.85
C ASN A 19 6.28 -9.54 -9.27
N ALA A 20 7.22 -8.87 -8.59
CA ALA A 20 7.05 -7.55 -7.99
C ALA A 20 6.47 -6.50 -8.95
N ALA A 21 6.93 -6.49 -10.21
CA ALA A 21 6.46 -5.54 -11.23
C ALA A 21 4.98 -5.73 -11.61
N GLN A 22 4.41 -6.91 -11.34
CA GLN A 22 3.02 -7.24 -11.62
C GLN A 22 2.12 -7.11 -10.39
N ARG A 23 2.69 -6.75 -9.23
CA ARG A 23 1.90 -6.54 -8.02
C ARG A 23 1.20 -5.20 -8.10
N MET A 24 -0.07 -5.20 -7.76
CA MET A 24 -0.92 -4.01 -7.83
C MET A 24 -1.76 -3.90 -6.57
N LEU A 25 -1.96 -2.69 -6.08
CA LEU A 25 -2.83 -2.38 -4.96
C LEU A 25 -3.83 -1.32 -5.40
N ILE A 26 -5.09 -1.50 -5.06
CA ILE A 26 -6.15 -0.55 -5.37
C ILE A 26 -6.38 0.33 -4.14
N VAL A 27 -5.98 1.59 -4.24
CA VAL A 27 -6.09 2.59 -3.19
C VAL A 27 -6.93 3.75 -3.71
N ASN A 28 -8.01 4.09 -3.00
CA ASN A 28 -8.96 5.13 -3.39
C ASN A 28 -9.52 4.95 -4.81
N GLY A 29 -9.65 3.69 -5.26
CA GLY A 29 -10.10 3.35 -6.62
C GLY A 29 -9.04 3.49 -7.72
N GLN A 30 -7.80 3.82 -7.36
CA GLN A 30 -6.66 3.91 -8.29
C GLN A 30 -5.68 2.76 -8.05
N VAL A 31 -5.00 2.32 -9.11
CA VAL A 31 -4.05 1.21 -9.06
C VAL A 31 -2.63 1.74 -8.85
N PHE A 32 -1.92 1.17 -7.87
CA PHE A 32 -0.54 1.51 -7.54
C PHE A 32 0.34 0.27 -7.45
N ASN A 33 1.62 0.44 -7.76
CA ASN A 33 2.64 -0.62 -7.67
C ASN A 33 3.61 -0.36 -6.50
N GLU A 34 4.43 -1.36 -6.18
CA GLU A 34 5.51 -1.20 -5.19
C GLU A 34 6.44 -0.03 -5.60
N GLY A 35 6.81 0.81 -4.62
CA GLY A 35 7.57 2.04 -4.81
C GLY A 35 6.73 3.28 -5.14
N ALA A 36 5.43 3.14 -5.38
CA ALA A 36 4.56 4.28 -5.63
C ALA A 36 4.14 4.98 -4.32
N GLU A 37 3.69 6.23 -4.46
CA GLU A 37 3.08 6.98 -3.36
C GLU A 37 1.58 7.21 -3.64
N PRO A 38 0.68 6.37 -3.09
CA PRO A 38 -0.76 6.49 -3.36
C PRO A 38 -1.36 7.81 -2.87
N VAL A 39 -0.75 8.38 -1.83
CA VAL A 39 -1.04 9.70 -1.29
C VAL A 39 0.27 10.34 -0.84
N PRO A 40 0.35 11.68 -0.75
CA PRO A 40 1.58 12.38 -0.39
C PRO A 40 2.19 11.88 0.94
N GLY A 41 3.44 11.42 0.88
CA GLY A 41 4.22 10.99 2.04
C GLY A 41 3.90 9.57 2.54
N VAL A 42 3.02 8.83 1.87
CA VAL A 42 2.84 7.39 2.12
C VAL A 42 3.43 6.61 0.95
N LEU A 43 4.48 5.85 1.21
CA LEU A 43 5.14 4.98 0.24
C LEU A 43 4.57 3.56 0.33
N LEU A 44 4.19 2.99 -0.81
CA LEU A 44 3.85 1.57 -0.93
C LEU A 44 5.15 0.77 -1.04
N GLU A 45 5.72 0.33 0.08
CA GLU A 45 7.00 -0.36 0.07
C GLU A 45 6.90 -1.78 -0.50
N GLN A 46 5.86 -2.52 -0.14
CA GLN A 46 5.73 -3.91 -0.55
C GLN A 46 4.28 -4.35 -0.62
N ILE A 47 3.92 -5.12 -1.65
CA ILE A 47 2.63 -5.80 -1.76
C ILE A 47 2.86 -7.28 -1.45
N ARG A 48 2.09 -7.81 -0.50
CA ARG A 48 2.15 -9.19 -0.02
C ARG A 48 0.82 -9.89 -0.31
N PRO A 49 0.72 -11.21 -0.15
CA PRO A 49 -0.57 -11.89 -0.21
C PRO A 49 -1.52 -11.33 0.85
N ASN A 50 -2.66 -10.80 0.42
CA ASN A 50 -3.75 -10.23 1.25
C ASN A 50 -3.37 -9.03 2.12
N GLN A 51 -2.16 -8.48 1.95
CA GLN A 51 -1.65 -7.39 2.77
C GLN A 51 -0.69 -6.50 1.98
N ALA A 52 -0.54 -5.24 2.39
CA ALA A 52 0.48 -4.36 1.89
C ALA A 52 1.26 -3.71 3.03
N VAL A 53 2.55 -3.45 2.79
CA VAL A 53 3.44 -2.68 3.65
C VAL A 53 3.49 -1.26 3.10
N LEU A 54 3.05 -0.32 3.93
CA LEU A 54 3.13 1.10 3.65
C LEU A 54 4.10 1.75 4.63
N SER A 55 4.77 2.81 4.20
CA SER A 55 5.65 3.62 5.04
C SER A 55 5.19 5.05 5.01
N TRP A 56 4.95 5.63 6.19
CA TRP A 56 4.60 7.04 6.33
C TRP A 56 5.50 7.69 7.37
N ARG A 57 6.21 8.77 6.98
CA ARG A 57 7.19 9.46 7.86
C ARG A 57 8.21 8.52 8.50
N GLY A 58 8.65 7.49 7.78
CA GLY A 58 9.59 6.48 8.27
C GLY A 58 8.98 5.40 9.18
N GLN A 59 7.67 5.46 9.45
CA GLN A 59 6.96 4.39 10.16
C GLN A 59 6.29 3.43 9.17
N ARG A 60 6.70 2.17 9.23
CA ARG A 60 6.12 1.09 8.42
C ARG A 60 4.90 0.51 9.11
N TYR A 61 3.84 0.30 8.34
CA TYR A 61 2.61 -0.33 8.81
C TYR A 61 2.02 -1.27 7.78
N LEU A 62 1.43 -2.35 8.28
CA LEU A 62 0.69 -3.33 7.49
C LEU A 62 -0.78 -2.96 7.43
N VAL A 63 -1.33 -3.10 6.23
CA VAL A 63 -2.76 -2.98 5.92
C VAL A 63 -3.21 -4.26 5.22
N GLY A 64 -4.37 -4.79 5.63
CA GLY A 64 -5.04 -5.86 4.92
C GLY A 64 -6.01 -5.28 3.89
N TYR A 65 -6.30 -6.07 2.85
CA TYR A 65 -7.26 -5.74 1.81
C TYR A 65 -8.01 -6.98 1.32
#